data_AF-A0A419GNQ6-F1
#
_entry.id   AF-A0A419GNQ6-F1
#
_cell.length_a   1.000
_cell.length_b   1.000
_cell.length_c   1.000
_cell.angle_alpha   90.00
_cell.angle_beta   90.00
_cell.angle_gamma   90.00
#
_symmetry.space_group_name_H-M   'P 1'
#
loop_
_entity.id
_entity.type
_entity.pdbx_description
1 polymer ?
#
loop_
_entity_poly.entity_id
_entity_poly.type
_entity_poly.pdbx_seq_one_letter_code
_entity_poly.pdbx_strand_id
1 'polypeptide(L)'
;MKKQIVCLSFILLLILANGTAAQENVWWQLPTLPLAEIYGNILIDRASSKEGVKPVTFSHWSHRTQYTCRVCHFEIDFNMMLNTTMITEDGNKHGRYCGECHDGKIAFGHTEGNCDKCHNGNISYGKEKFKNLSNLPQSQAGNGIDWVKALSGGFIKPKTYLREEIKPIVFEHQIDIETAWAGISPVVFKHAVHGQWLDCSNCHPEIFSIQREGTEGLAMEYILKYEFCGVCHGKVAFPPNDNCVRCHPKMKNPGKELEKAH
;
A
#
# COMPACT_ATOMS: atom_id res chain seq x y z
N MET A 1 73.57 48.33 17.77
CA MET A 1 72.84 49.21 18.71
C MET A 1 71.54 49.67 18.06
N LYS A 2 70.43 49.67 18.83
CA LYS A 2 69.01 50.00 18.51
C LYS A 2 68.21 48.81 17.93
N LYS A 3 67.63 47.95 18.79
CA LYS A 3 66.31 47.99 19.49
C LYS A 3 65.17 47.42 18.61
N GLN A 4 64.78 46.16 18.86
CA GLN A 4 63.50 45.69 19.44
C GLN A 4 62.31 45.85 18.45
N ILE A 5 61.59 44.78 18.10
CA ILE A 5 60.43 44.26 18.85
C ILE A 5 60.15 42.78 18.50
N VAL A 6 59.71 42.06 19.55
CA VAL A 6 59.26 40.67 19.66
C VAL A 6 57.87 40.47 19.05
N CYS A 7 57.59 39.30 18.45
CA CYS A 7 56.34 38.53 18.59
C CYS A 7 56.44 37.25 17.73
N LEU A 8 56.77 36.11 18.33
CA LEU A 8 55.81 35.07 18.77
C LEU A 8 54.93 34.49 17.65
N SER A 9 55.40 33.35 17.13
CA SER A 9 54.66 32.08 17.06
C SER A 9 53.15 32.14 16.82
N PHE A 10 52.75 32.10 15.55
CA PHE A 10 51.40 31.84 15.04
C PHE A 10 51.66 31.14 13.68
N ILE A 11 51.17 29.97 13.28
CA ILE A 11 50.06 29.10 13.68
C ILE A 11 50.42 27.66 13.28
N LEU A 12 50.25 26.76 14.22
CA LEU A 12 50.13 25.32 14.07
C LEU A 12 48.68 25.00 13.63
N LEU A 13 48.50 23.95 12.81
CA LEU A 13 47.22 23.38 12.33
C LEU A 13 46.38 24.22 11.34
N LEU A 14 46.38 23.77 10.08
CA LEU A 14 45.30 24.01 9.11
C LEU A 14 44.89 22.69 8.46
N ILE A 15 44.47 21.73 9.31
CA ILE A 15 43.71 20.55 8.89
C ILE A 15 42.54 20.44 9.85
N LEU A 16 41.50 21.25 9.68
CA LEU A 16 40.16 20.89 10.15
C LEU A 16 39.10 21.56 9.28
N ALA A 17 38.20 20.70 8.80
CA ALA A 17 36.82 20.96 8.42
C ALA A 17 36.57 21.90 7.22
N ASN A 18 36.34 21.28 6.05
CA ASN A 18 35.18 21.60 5.21
C ASN A 18 34.73 20.34 4.49
N GLY A 19 34.20 19.42 5.29
CA GLY A 19 33.49 18.24 4.82
C GLY A 19 32.09 18.23 5.41
N THR A 20 31.30 19.29 5.22
CA THR A 20 29.84 19.13 5.28
C THR A 20 29.42 18.45 3.99
N ALA A 21 29.68 17.14 3.91
CA ALA A 21 28.96 16.31 2.96
C ALA A 21 27.47 16.54 3.22
N ALA A 22 26.76 16.90 2.16
CA ALA A 22 25.33 17.11 2.16
C ALA A 22 24.65 15.99 2.95
N GLN A 23 24.04 16.34 4.07
CA GLN A 23 23.04 15.47 4.68
C GLN A 23 21.80 15.59 3.80
N GLU A 24 21.81 14.89 2.66
CA GLU A 24 20.61 14.72 1.86
C GLU A 24 19.56 14.09 2.76
N ASN A 25 18.37 14.68 2.79
CA ASN A 25 17.28 14.28 3.66
C ASN A 25 16.86 12.84 3.34
N VAL A 26 17.42 11.88 4.09
CA VAL A 26 17.13 10.42 4.03
C VAL A 26 15.61 10.14 4.08
N TRP A 27 14.84 11.06 4.67
CA TRP A 27 13.39 11.04 4.80
C TRP A 27 12.59 11.04 3.48
N TRP A 28 13.19 11.44 2.36
CA TRP A 28 12.54 11.49 1.05
C TRP A 28 13.07 10.47 0.04
N GLN A 29 13.97 9.57 0.44
CA GLN A 29 14.37 8.43 -0.39
C GLN A 29 13.32 7.32 -0.28
N LEU A 30 12.25 7.50 -1.06
CA LEU A 30 11.12 6.59 -1.10
C LEU A 30 11.51 5.31 -1.86
N PRO A 31 11.10 4.12 -1.39
CA PRO A 31 11.49 2.86 -2.01
C PRO A 31 11.02 2.81 -3.46
N THR A 32 11.83 2.22 -4.33
CA THR A 32 11.45 1.95 -5.71
C THR A 32 10.23 1.05 -5.74
N LEU A 33 9.25 1.40 -6.57
CA LEU A 33 8.04 0.61 -6.69
C LEU A 33 8.39 -0.74 -7.34
N PRO A 34 7.81 -1.85 -6.85
CA PRO A 34 7.88 -3.13 -7.54
C PRO A 34 7.35 -3.04 -8.98
N LEU A 35 7.74 -3.99 -9.83
CA LEU A 35 7.15 -4.12 -11.16
C LEU A 35 5.62 -4.27 -11.08
N ALA A 36 4.90 -3.77 -12.09
CA ALA A 36 3.44 -3.73 -12.09
C ALA A 36 2.79 -5.08 -11.79
N GLU A 37 3.31 -6.17 -12.38
CA GLU A 37 2.80 -7.54 -12.21
C GLU A 37 2.99 -8.14 -10.80
N ILE A 38 3.89 -7.58 -10.00
CA ILE A 38 4.17 -8.02 -8.62
C ILE A 38 3.70 -7.01 -7.59
N TYR A 39 3.32 -5.80 -8.01
CA TYR A 39 2.81 -4.78 -7.12
C TYR A 39 1.52 -5.24 -6.43
N GLY A 40 1.53 -5.23 -5.10
CA GLY A 40 0.46 -5.77 -4.27
C GLY A 40 0.46 -7.30 -4.13
N ASN A 41 1.40 -8.04 -4.72
CA ASN A 41 1.56 -9.45 -4.36
C ASN A 41 2.24 -9.57 -3.00
N ILE A 42 1.92 -10.64 -2.28
CA ILE A 42 2.49 -10.94 -0.96
C ILE A 42 2.94 -12.41 -0.89
N LEU A 43 3.90 -12.66 -0.01
CA LEU A 43 4.27 -14.01 0.44
C LEU A 43 3.79 -14.18 1.89
N ILE A 44 2.84 -15.07 2.08
CA ILE A 44 2.32 -15.44 3.39
C ILE A 44 3.21 -16.55 3.93
N ASP A 45 3.90 -16.25 5.03
CA ASP A 45 4.91 -17.11 5.64
C ASP A 45 4.86 -17.10 7.17
N ARG A 46 3.66 -17.07 7.74
CA ARG A 46 3.51 -17.12 9.20
C ARG A 46 3.96 -18.47 9.79
N ALA A 47 3.63 -19.56 9.08
CA ALA A 47 3.86 -20.94 9.51
C ALA A 47 4.64 -21.78 8.48
N SER A 48 4.47 -21.54 7.17
CA SER A 48 4.95 -22.42 6.11
C SER A 48 6.44 -22.75 6.22
N SER A 49 7.33 -21.76 6.21
CA SER A 49 8.78 -22.00 6.23
C SER A 49 9.25 -22.69 7.52
N LYS A 50 8.57 -22.45 8.65
CA LYS A 50 8.87 -23.12 9.93
C LYS A 50 8.58 -24.61 9.89
N GLU A 51 7.56 -25.01 9.13
CA GLU A 51 7.14 -26.39 8.93
C GLU A 51 7.78 -27.02 7.68
N GLY A 52 8.78 -26.38 7.07
CA GLY A 52 9.46 -26.89 5.88
C GLY A 52 8.64 -26.81 4.59
N VAL A 53 7.55 -26.03 4.57
CA VAL A 53 6.69 -25.80 3.41
C VAL A 53 7.01 -24.45 2.79
N LYS A 54 6.98 -24.34 1.46
CA LYS A 54 7.21 -23.05 0.78
C LYS A 54 6.15 -22.01 1.19
N PRO A 55 6.52 -20.72 1.32
CA PRO A 55 5.57 -19.63 1.52
C PRO A 55 4.45 -19.60 0.46
N VAL A 56 3.28 -19.12 0.86
CA VAL A 56 2.12 -18.99 -0.03
C VAL A 56 2.19 -17.68 -0.79
N THR A 57 2.17 -17.72 -2.11
CA THR A 57 2.02 -16.52 -2.93
C THR A 57 0.55 -16.15 -3.06
N PHE A 58 0.24 -14.88 -2.79
CA PHE A 58 -1.09 -14.30 -3.02
C PHE A 58 -0.98 -13.02 -3.85
N SER A 59 -1.84 -12.90 -4.86
CA SER A 59 -1.87 -11.73 -5.75
C SER A 59 -3.17 -10.96 -5.57
N HIS A 60 -3.06 -9.72 -5.08
CA HIS A 60 -4.23 -8.86 -4.92
C HIS A 60 -4.85 -8.49 -6.28
N TRP A 61 -4.05 -8.21 -7.31
CA TRP A 61 -4.59 -7.82 -8.61
C TRP A 61 -5.43 -8.91 -9.25
N SER A 62 -5.09 -10.19 -9.06
CA SER A 62 -5.89 -11.29 -9.61
C SER A 62 -7.23 -11.42 -8.90
N HIS A 63 -7.22 -11.38 -7.57
CA HIS A 63 -8.43 -11.52 -6.75
C HIS A 63 -9.34 -10.29 -6.83
N ARG A 64 -8.78 -9.07 -6.88
CA ARG A 64 -9.57 -7.83 -6.90
C ARG A 64 -10.37 -7.62 -8.19
N THR A 65 -10.07 -8.37 -9.25
CA THR A 65 -10.92 -8.40 -10.45
C THR A 65 -12.24 -9.14 -10.21
N GLN A 66 -12.27 -10.03 -9.21
CA GLN A 66 -13.38 -10.92 -8.91
C GLN A 66 -14.10 -10.55 -7.61
N TYR A 67 -13.39 -9.97 -6.64
CA TYR A 67 -13.91 -9.67 -5.30
C TYR A 67 -13.43 -8.31 -4.80
N THR A 68 -14.24 -7.59 -4.04
CA THR A 68 -13.79 -6.35 -3.38
C THR A 68 -12.98 -6.64 -2.12
N CYS A 69 -12.26 -5.64 -1.62
CA CYS A 69 -11.44 -5.78 -0.40
C CYS A 69 -12.28 -6.22 0.80
N ARG A 70 -13.54 -5.75 0.87
CA ARG A 70 -14.54 -6.15 1.86
C ARG A 70 -14.65 -7.67 1.99
N VAL A 71 -14.73 -8.43 0.89
CA VAL A 71 -14.93 -9.88 0.97
C VAL A 71 -13.80 -10.54 1.78
N CYS A 72 -12.55 -10.22 1.45
CA CYS A 72 -11.40 -10.83 2.11
C CYS A 72 -11.17 -10.28 3.53
N HIS A 73 -11.28 -8.97 3.71
CA HIS A 73 -10.90 -8.29 4.95
C HIS A 73 -12.06 -8.04 5.92
N PHE A 74 -13.27 -8.52 5.59
CA PHE A 74 -14.43 -8.48 6.49
C PHE A 74 -15.20 -9.81 6.52
N GLU A 75 -15.45 -10.47 5.39
CA GLU A 75 -16.19 -11.76 5.45
C GLU A 75 -15.29 -12.95 5.76
N ILE A 76 -14.05 -12.96 5.25
CA ILE A 76 -13.08 -14.05 5.45
C ILE A 76 -12.17 -13.79 6.67
N ASP A 77 -12.25 -12.59 7.26
CA ASP A 77 -11.44 -12.14 8.39
C ASP A 77 -9.92 -12.21 8.14
N PHE A 78 -9.47 -11.86 6.93
CA PHE A 78 -8.05 -11.59 6.71
C PHE A 78 -7.67 -10.23 7.30
N ASN A 79 -6.78 -10.26 8.29
CA ASN A 79 -6.16 -9.06 8.82
C ASN A 79 -5.41 -8.30 7.72
N MET A 80 -5.40 -6.97 7.80
CA MET A 80 -4.67 -6.11 6.87
C MET A 80 -3.14 -6.27 6.97
N MET A 81 -2.64 -6.67 8.14
CA MET A 81 -1.21 -6.90 8.38
C MET A 81 -0.79 -8.31 7.94
N LEU A 82 0.22 -8.36 7.06
CA LEU A 82 0.81 -9.60 6.56
C LEU A 82 1.26 -10.51 7.72
N ASN A 83 0.99 -11.80 7.59
CA ASN A 83 1.37 -12.84 8.56
C ASN A 83 0.74 -12.68 9.95
N THR A 84 -0.35 -11.93 10.10
CA THR A 84 -1.06 -11.84 11.39
C THR A 84 -2.30 -12.72 11.46
N THR A 85 -2.93 -13.03 10.33
CA THR A 85 -4.04 -13.98 10.31
C THR A 85 -3.55 -15.40 10.57
N MET A 86 -4.26 -16.14 11.42
CA MET A 86 -3.94 -17.50 11.82
C MET A 86 -4.42 -18.55 10.81
N ILE A 87 -4.04 -18.38 9.54
CA ILE A 87 -4.39 -19.30 8.45
C ILE A 87 -3.76 -20.68 8.72
N THR A 88 -4.56 -21.74 8.61
CA THR A 88 -4.12 -23.14 8.75
C THR A 88 -4.70 -23.96 7.61
N GLU A 89 -4.00 -25.03 7.22
CA GLU A 89 -4.52 -25.95 6.20
C GLU A 89 -5.77 -26.70 6.68
N ASP A 90 -5.84 -27.02 7.97
CA ASP A 90 -7.06 -27.56 8.56
C ASP A 90 -8.24 -26.59 8.43
N GLY A 91 -8.03 -25.29 8.70
CA GLY A 91 -9.04 -24.26 8.49
C GLY A 91 -9.46 -24.15 7.03
N ASN A 92 -8.50 -24.16 6.10
CA ASN A 92 -8.78 -24.16 4.66
C ASN A 92 -9.67 -25.35 4.26
N LYS A 93 -9.32 -26.57 4.67
CA LYS A 93 -10.10 -27.78 4.35
C LYS A 93 -11.52 -27.75 4.92
N HIS A 94 -11.74 -27.02 6.01
CA HIS A 94 -13.04 -26.83 6.64
C HIS A 94 -13.74 -25.52 6.21
N GLY A 95 -13.40 -24.98 5.03
CA GLY A 95 -14.12 -23.85 4.45
C GLY A 95 -13.89 -22.54 5.18
N ARG A 96 -12.68 -22.31 5.70
CA ARG A 96 -12.22 -21.01 6.22
C ARG A 96 -11.09 -20.48 5.34
N TYR A 97 -10.79 -19.18 5.46
CA TYR A 97 -9.66 -18.56 4.80
C TYR A 97 -9.71 -18.75 3.27
N CYS A 98 -8.65 -19.33 2.68
CA CYS A 98 -8.60 -19.60 1.24
C CYS A 98 -9.69 -20.59 0.83
N GLY A 99 -10.03 -21.55 1.70
CA GLY A 99 -11.01 -22.59 1.47
C GLY A 99 -12.45 -22.12 1.37
N GLU A 100 -12.76 -20.87 1.72
CA GLU A 100 -14.09 -20.28 1.46
C GLU A 100 -14.39 -20.16 -0.04
N CYS A 101 -13.36 -20.01 -0.86
CA CYS A 101 -13.46 -19.94 -2.33
C CYS A 101 -12.72 -21.09 -3.02
N HIS A 102 -11.59 -21.53 -2.49
CA HIS A 102 -10.83 -22.67 -3.00
C HIS A 102 -11.43 -24.00 -2.51
N ASP A 103 -12.72 -24.20 -2.74
CA ASP A 103 -13.53 -25.33 -2.28
C ASP A 103 -13.75 -26.41 -3.36
N GLY A 104 -13.20 -26.20 -4.56
CA GLY A 104 -13.44 -27.05 -5.73
C GLY A 104 -14.71 -26.70 -6.51
N LYS A 105 -15.50 -25.71 -6.07
CA LYS A 105 -16.72 -25.24 -6.73
C LYS A 105 -16.57 -23.81 -7.23
N ILE A 106 -16.17 -22.88 -6.35
CA ILE A 106 -15.95 -21.47 -6.69
C ILE A 106 -14.61 -21.31 -7.39
N ALA A 107 -13.56 -21.94 -6.84
CA ALA A 107 -12.23 -22.02 -7.42
C ALA A 107 -11.65 -23.42 -7.23
N PHE A 108 -10.44 -23.66 -7.74
CA PHE A 108 -9.78 -24.95 -7.55
C PHE A 108 -9.61 -25.29 -6.07
N GLY A 109 -9.84 -26.54 -5.70
CA GLY A 109 -9.83 -27.01 -4.32
C GLY A 109 -8.43 -27.33 -3.75
N HIS A 110 -8.39 -27.56 -2.43
CA HIS A 110 -7.22 -28.06 -1.70
C HIS A 110 -6.98 -29.55 -1.99
N THR A 111 -6.30 -29.84 -3.11
CA THR A 111 -5.91 -31.21 -3.51
C THR A 111 -4.39 -31.33 -3.58
N GLU A 112 -3.85 -32.56 -3.48
CA GLU A 112 -2.40 -32.80 -3.55
C GLU A 112 -1.74 -32.21 -4.80
N GLY A 113 -2.43 -32.23 -5.94
CA GLY A 113 -1.95 -31.65 -7.20
C GLY A 113 -2.01 -30.12 -7.28
N ASN A 114 -2.62 -29.45 -6.31
CA ASN A 114 -2.78 -28.00 -6.30
C ASN A 114 -1.87 -27.28 -5.29
N CYS A 115 -1.13 -28.00 -4.45
CA CYS A 115 -0.29 -27.40 -3.41
C CYS A 115 0.66 -26.32 -3.95
N ASP A 116 1.36 -26.61 -5.05
CA ASP A 116 2.33 -25.69 -5.67
C ASP A 116 1.70 -24.43 -6.31
N LYS A 117 0.37 -24.41 -6.53
CA LYS A 117 -0.32 -23.20 -7.02
C LYS A 117 -0.30 -22.08 -5.98
N CYS A 118 -0.20 -22.43 -4.72
CA CYS A 118 -0.13 -21.50 -3.60
C CYS A 118 1.27 -21.55 -2.96
N HIS A 119 1.71 -22.73 -2.53
CA HIS A 119 2.99 -22.97 -1.84
C HIS A 119 4.16 -23.06 -2.83
N ASN A 120 4.50 -21.94 -3.46
CA ASN A 120 5.63 -21.87 -4.41
C ASN A 120 6.78 -20.97 -3.94
N GLY A 121 6.59 -20.14 -2.90
CA GLY A 121 7.63 -19.23 -2.41
C GLY A 121 8.05 -18.16 -3.41
N ASN A 122 7.29 -17.93 -4.48
CA ASN A 122 7.63 -17.04 -5.57
C ASN A 122 6.60 -15.92 -5.70
N ILE A 123 6.94 -14.71 -5.23
CA ILE A 123 6.06 -13.54 -5.29
C ILE A 123 5.62 -13.14 -6.72
N SER A 124 6.36 -13.61 -7.73
CA SER A 124 6.06 -13.41 -9.15
C SER A 124 5.24 -14.53 -9.78
N TYR A 125 4.77 -15.52 -8.99
CA TYR A 125 3.98 -16.62 -9.52
C TYR A 125 2.70 -16.11 -10.20
N GLY A 126 2.49 -16.51 -11.46
CA GLY A 126 1.35 -16.08 -12.25
C GLY A 126 1.47 -14.69 -12.90
N LYS A 127 2.66 -14.05 -12.85
CA LYS A 127 2.87 -12.70 -13.40
C LYS A 127 2.49 -12.57 -14.87
N GLU A 128 2.61 -13.63 -15.65
CA GLU A 128 2.27 -13.67 -17.07
C GLU A 128 0.78 -13.40 -17.33
N LYS A 129 -0.08 -13.62 -16.34
CA LYS A 129 -1.52 -13.33 -16.43
C LYS A 129 -1.82 -11.84 -16.26
N PHE A 130 -0.89 -11.04 -15.74
CA PHE A 130 -1.07 -9.60 -15.58
C PHE A 130 -1.36 -8.90 -16.91
N LYS A 131 -0.78 -9.40 -18.02
CA LYS A 131 -1.05 -8.89 -19.38
C LYS A 131 -2.53 -8.92 -19.77
N ASN A 132 -3.34 -9.79 -19.14
CA ASN A 132 -4.78 -9.89 -19.40
C ASN A 132 -5.54 -8.67 -18.87
N LEU A 133 -4.91 -7.81 -18.07
CA LEU A 133 -5.47 -6.57 -17.54
C LEU A 133 -5.12 -5.34 -18.39
N SER A 134 -4.46 -5.53 -19.54
CA SER A 134 -4.01 -4.44 -20.43
C SER A 134 -5.15 -3.61 -21.02
N ASN A 135 -6.38 -4.13 -21.04
CA ASN A 135 -7.58 -3.42 -21.47
C ASN A 135 -8.21 -2.53 -20.38
N LEU A 136 -7.74 -2.62 -19.14
CA LEU A 136 -8.25 -1.79 -18.04
C LEU A 136 -7.72 -0.35 -18.15
N PRO A 137 -8.45 0.63 -17.59
CA PRO A 137 -7.96 2.00 -17.50
C PRO A 137 -6.58 2.08 -16.84
N GLN A 138 -5.66 2.81 -17.47
CA GLN A 138 -4.27 2.92 -17.01
C GLN A 138 -4.08 4.08 -16.03
N SER A 139 -3.08 3.95 -15.16
CA SER A 139 -2.63 4.93 -14.16
C SER A 139 -1.12 5.10 -14.25
N GLN A 140 -0.61 6.27 -13.88
CA GLN A 140 0.84 6.49 -13.73
C GLN A 140 1.38 5.98 -12.38
N ALA A 141 0.49 5.50 -11.49
CA ALA A 141 0.80 5.14 -10.10
C ALA A 141 0.66 3.63 -9.84
N GLY A 142 1.38 3.13 -8.84
CA GLY A 142 1.21 1.78 -8.31
C GLY A 142 1.49 0.71 -9.36
N ASN A 143 0.52 -0.17 -9.61
CA ASN A 143 0.65 -1.22 -10.62
C ASN A 143 0.27 -0.79 -12.05
N GLY A 144 0.11 0.50 -12.31
CA GLY A 144 -0.24 1.02 -13.63
C GLY A 144 -1.72 0.91 -14.00
N ILE A 145 -2.60 0.44 -13.11
CA ILE A 145 -4.05 0.32 -13.36
C ILE A 145 -4.81 1.32 -12.50
N ASP A 146 -5.71 2.09 -13.12
CA ASP A 146 -6.69 2.91 -12.40
C ASP A 146 -7.90 2.05 -12.04
N TRP A 147 -7.83 1.45 -10.87
CA TRP A 147 -8.85 0.53 -10.38
C TRP A 147 -10.17 1.21 -10.02
N VAL A 148 -10.13 2.48 -9.60
CA VAL A 148 -11.37 3.24 -9.32
C VAL A 148 -12.12 3.46 -10.63
N LYS A 149 -11.41 3.86 -11.69
CA LYS A 149 -11.98 4.00 -13.02
C LYS A 149 -12.38 2.66 -13.65
N ALA A 150 -11.63 1.59 -13.40
CA ALA A 150 -12.00 0.24 -13.87
C ALA A 150 -13.33 -0.22 -13.27
N LEU A 151 -13.54 0.00 -11.97
CA LEU A 151 -14.77 -0.38 -11.27
C LEU A 151 -15.95 0.52 -11.67
N SER A 152 -15.81 1.84 -11.51
CA SER A 152 -16.86 2.82 -11.83
C SER A 152 -17.27 2.84 -13.30
N GLY A 153 -16.33 2.55 -14.20
CA GLY A 153 -16.58 2.40 -15.64
C GLY A 153 -17.12 1.03 -16.05
N GLY A 154 -17.28 0.08 -15.10
CA GLY A 154 -17.83 -1.24 -15.35
C GLY A 154 -16.92 -2.20 -16.12
N PHE A 155 -15.61 -1.89 -16.24
CA PHE A 155 -14.62 -2.78 -16.86
C PHE A 155 -14.39 -4.05 -16.03
N ILE A 156 -14.60 -3.94 -14.72
CA ILE A 156 -14.65 -5.06 -13.78
C ILE A 156 -15.94 -4.98 -12.97
N LYS A 157 -16.44 -6.13 -12.54
CA LYS A 157 -17.64 -6.26 -11.70
C LYS A 157 -17.36 -7.23 -10.56
N PRO A 158 -16.41 -6.90 -9.66
CA PRO A 158 -16.09 -7.77 -8.53
C PRO A 158 -17.32 -7.94 -7.64
N LYS A 159 -17.50 -9.14 -7.11
CA LYS A 159 -18.49 -9.42 -6.07
C LYS A 159 -18.12 -8.66 -4.80
N THR A 160 -19.13 -8.09 -4.16
CA THR A 160 -18.99 -7.33 -2.90
C THR A 160 -19.25 -8.17 -1.65
N TYR A 161 -19.71 -9.41 -1.85
CA TYR A 161 -20.02 -10.38 -0.80
C TYR A 161 -19.78 -11.80 -1.29
N LEU A 162 -19.58 -12.73 -0.35
CA LEU A 162 -19.51 -14.16 -0.61
C LEU A 162 -20.78 -14.88 -0.12
N ARG A 163 -21.26 -14.54 1.08
CA ARG A 163 -22.36 -15.25 1.74
C ARG A 163 -23.72 -14.63 1.42
N GLU A 164 -23.90 -13.36 1.74
CA GLU A 164 -25.19 -12.66 1.60
C GLU A 164 -25.02 -11.27 0.99
N GLU A 165 -25.94 -10.92 0.10
CA GLU A 165 -25.96 -9.60 -0.50
C GLU A 165 -26.39 -8.55 0.52
N ILE A 166 -25.46 -7.65 0.85
CA ILE A 166 -25.72 -6.52 1.73
C ILE A 166 -25.82 -5.27 0.88
N LYS A 167 -26.89 -4.48 1.10
CA LYS A 167 -27.02 -3.17 0.46
C LYS A 167 -25.87 -2.27 0.94
N PRO A 168 -25.02 -1.77 0.02
CA PRO A 168 -23.92 -0.90 0.40
C PRO A 168 -24.44 0.34 1.13
N ILE A 169 -23.86 0.65 2.28
CA ILE A 169 -24.11 1.92 2.96
C ILE A 169 -23.35 2.99 2.15
N VAL A 170 -24.09 3.82 1.43
CA VAL A 170 -23.50 4.95 0.70
C VAL A 170 -23.28 6.09 1.70
N PHE A 171 -22.01 6.33 2.03
CA PHE A 171 -21.61 7.45 2.87
C PHE A 171 -20.77 8.43 2.04
N GLU A 172 -21.35 9.57 1.69
CA GLU A 172 -20.72 10.57 0.81
C GLU A 172 -19.87 11.61 1.55
N HIS A 173 -19.71 11.44 2.87
CA HIS A 173 -18.97 12.38 3.69
C HIS A 173 -17.49 12.48 3.26
N GLN A 174 -17.07 13.71 3.04
CA GLN A 174 -15.68 14.09 2.82
C GLN A 174 -15.10 14.63 4.12
N ILE A 175 -13.88 14.21 4.43
CA ILE A 175 -13.09 14.72 5.55
C ILE A 175 -11.91 15.48 4.97
N ASP A 176 -11.72 16.71 5.44
CA ASP A 176 -10.53 17.51 5.15
C ASP A 176 -9.62 17.45 6.38
N ILE A 177 -8.39 16.98 6.20
CA ILE A 177 -7.41 16.81 7.27
C ILE A 177 -6.34 17.88 7.09
N GLU A 178 -6.24 18.76 8.07
CA GLU A 178 -5.22 19.82 8.09
C GLU A 178 -3.81 19.22 8.21
N THR A 179 -2.87 19.77 7.45
CA THR A 179 -1.48 19.32 7.46
C THR A 179 -0.63 20.21 8.38
N ALA A 180 0.22 19.60 9.20
CA ALA A 180 1.10 20.34 10.11
C ALA A 180 2.18 21.18 9.41
N TRP A 181 2.49 20.90 8.13
CA TRP A 181 3.55 21.58 7.40
C TRP A 181 3.02 22.77 6.60
N ALA A 182 3.62 23.94 6.84
CA ALA A 182 3.32 25.15 6.10
C ALA A 182 3.61 24.96 4.60
N GLY A 183 2.65 25.31 3.74
CA GLY A 183 2.78 25.24 2.29
C GLY A 183 2.30 23.94 1.65
N ILE A 184 1.89 22.94 2.43
CA ILE A 184 1.18 21.76 1.94
C ILE A 184 -0.34 21.98 2.08
N SER A 185 -1.10 21.57 1.06
CA SER A 185 -2.57 21.63 1.10
C SER A 185 -3.11 20.61 2.11
N PRO A 186 -4.27 20.87 2.75
CA PRO A 186 -5.02 19.84 3.47
C PRO A 186 -5.22 18.57 2.62
N VAL A 187 -5.23 17.43 3.29
CA VAL A 187 -5.59 16.14 2.70
C VAL A 187 -7.10 16.05 2.57
N VAL A 188 -7.58 15.52 1.46
CA VAL A 188 -9.01 15.26 1.24
C VAL A 188 -9.26 13.77 1.20
N PHE A 189 -10.04 13.26 2.16
CA PHE A 189 -10.50 11.88 2.20
C PHE A 189 -11.98 11.77 1.85
N LYS A 190 -12.33 10.86 0.94
CA LYS A 190 -13.71 10.65 0.47
C LYS A 190 -14.16 9.23 0.76
N HIS A 191 -15.17 9.06 1.61
CA HIS A 191 -15.74 7.74 1.89
C HIS A 191 -16.34 7.09 0.64
N ALA A 192 -17.02 7.86 -0.22
CA ALA A 192 -17.68 7.32 -1.43
C ALA A 192 -16.73 6.57 -2.39
N VAL A 193 -15.44 6.92 -2.45
CA VAL A 193 -14.46 6.22 -3.29
C VAL A 193 -13.95 4.95 -2.61
N HIS A 194 -13.75 5.00 -1.29
CA HIS A 194 -13.29 3.86 -0.50
C HIS A 194 -14.38 2.81 -0.31
N GLY A 195 -15.62 3.24 -0.05
CA GLY A 195 -16.80 2.39 0.14
C GLY A 195 -17.21 1.59 -1.09
N GLN A 196 -16.67 1.89 -2.27
CA GLN A 196 -16.82 1.02 -3.45
C GLN A 196 -16.03 -0.29 -3.33
N TRP A 197 -14.95 -0.30 -2.53
CA TRP A 197 -14.06 -1.45 -2.36
C TRP A 197 -14.10 -2.04 -0.94
N LEU A 198 -14.47 -1.23 0.05
CA LEU A 198 -14.33 -1.50 1.48
C LEU A 198 -15.66 -1.29 2.20
N ASP A 199 -15.75 -1.84 3.41
CA ASP A 199 -16.80 -1.60 4.39
C ASP A 199 -16.27 -0.74 5.56
N CYS A 200 -17.16 -0.22 6.41
CA CYS A 200 -16.81 0.60 7.57
C CYS A 200 -15.80 -0.09 8.50
N SER A 201 -16.01 -1.39 8.74
CA SER A 201 -15.18 -2.23 9.60
C SER A 201 -13.78 -2.49 9.04
N ASN A 202 -13.55 -2.31 7.74
CA ASN A 202 -12.20 -2.44 7.17
C ASN A 202 -11.27 -1.31 7.63
N CYS A 203 -11.83 -0.19 8.10
CA CYS A 203 -11.07 0.96 8.58
C CYS A 203 -11.28 1.19 10.09
N HIS A 204 -12.50 0.97 10.59
CA HIS A 204 -12.88 1.35 11.95
C HIS A 204 -13.10 0.13 12.86
N PRO A 205 -12.71 0.22 14.14
CA PRO A 205 -12.01 1.34 14.78
C PRO A 205 -10.47 1.23 14.71
N GLU A 206 -9.95 0.14 14.15
CA GLU A 206 -8.53 -0.25 14.30
C GLU A 206 -7.57 0.70 13.60
N ILE A 207 -7.87 1.13 12.37
CA ILE A 207 -7.01 2.02 11.60
C ILE A 207 -7.36 3.48 11.91
N PHE A 208 -8.67 3.78 11.96
CA PHE A 208 -9.19 5.11 12.26
C PHE A 208 -10.30 5.03 13.31
N SER A 209 -10.29 5.94 14.27
CA SER A 209 -11.40 6.08 15.23
C SER A 209 -12.58 6.81 14.60
N ILE A 210 -13.81 6.46 14.99
CA ILE A 210 -15.04 7.16 14.58
C ILE A 210 -15.28 8.44 15.43
N GLN A 211 -14.78 8.46 16.68
CA GLN A 211 -15.18 9.43 17.71
C GLN A 211 -14.25 10.64 17.84
N ARG A 212 -13.01 10.51 17.36
CA ARG A 212 -12.09 11.63 17.18
C ARG A 212 -12.05 11.91 15.69
N GLU A 213 -12.01 13.18 15.28
CA GLU A 213 -11.45 13.52 13.98
C GLU A 213 -10.03 12.94 13.99
N GLY A 214 -9.89 11.75 13.40
CA GLY A 214 -8.93 10.73 13.82
C GLY A 214 -7.51 10.96 13.32
N THR A 215 -6.96 12.15 13.57
CA THR A 215 -5.75 12.63 12.90
C THR A 215 -4.80 13.41 13.81
N GLU A 216 -5.00 13.43 15.13
CA GLU A 216 -3.92 13.87 16.03
C GLU A 216 -2.71 12.94 15.83
N GLY A 217 -1.64 13.46 15.23
CA GLY A 217 -0.42 12.72 14.95
C GLY A 217 -0.37 12.01 13.59
N LEU A 218 -1.36 12.18 12.69
CA LEU A 218 -1.24 11.65 11.33
C LEU A 218 -0.09 12.36 10.60
N ALA A 219 0.95 11.60 10.26
CA ALA A 219 2.13 12.09 9.58
C ALA A 219 2.52 11.16 8.44
N MET A 220 3.14 11.72 7.40
CA MET A 220 3.66 10.95 6.27
C MET A 220 4.64 9.86 6.73
N GLU A 221 5.39 10.06 7.81
CA GLU A 221 6.27 9.04 8.38
C GLU A 221 5.54 7.73 8.70
N TYR A 222 4.37 7.82 9.35
CA TYR A 222 3.55 6.65 9.70
C TYR A 222 2.95 6.00 8.45
N ILE A 223 2.52 6.82 7.47
CA ILE A 223 2.01 6.32 6.18
C ILE A 223 3.10 5.53 5.44
N LEU A 224 4.34 6.01 5.43
CA LEU A 224 5.47 5.30 4.82
C LEU A 224 5.88 4.04 5.60
N LYS A 225 5.55 3.97 6.88
CA LYS A 225 5.67 2.78 7.73
C LYS A 225 4.46 1.83 7.63
N TYR A 226 3.56 2.08 6.67
CA TYR A 226 2.36 1.28 6.39
C TYR A 226 1.28 1.33 7.47
N GLU A 227 1.19 2.44 8.18
CA GLU A 227 0.13 2.74 9.13
C GLU A 227 -0.89 3.72 8.53
N PHE A 228 -2.08 3.82 9.11
CA PHE A 228 -3.17 4.67 8.62
C PHE A 228 -3.46 4.44 7.12
N CYS A 229 -3.35 5.48 6.28
CA CYS A 229 -3.50 5.39 4.83
C CYS A 229 -2.53 4.35 4.21
N GLY A 230 -1.35 4.20 4.81
CA GLY A 230 -0.27 3.33 4.38
C GLY A 230 -0.56 1.83 4.51
N VAL A 231 -1.61 1.46 5.27
CA VAL A 231 -2.09 0.07 5.32
C VAL A 231 -2.42 -0.44 3.92
N CYS A 232 -2.98 0.46 3.08
CA CYS A 232 -3.32 0.17 1.69
C CYS A 232 -2.41 0.90 0.69
N HIS A 233 -2.25 2.22 0.84
CA HIS A 233 -1.49 3.07 -0.08
C HIS A 233 0.01 2.83 0.03
N GLY A 234 0.63 2.33 -1.04
CA GLY A 234 2.05 1.94 -1.06
C GLY A 234 2.27 0.43 -1.10
N LYS A 235 1.27 -0.37 -0.68
CA LYS A 235 1.28 -1.82 -0.80
C LYS A 235 0.41 -2.33 -1.94
N VAL A 236 -0.88 -2.01 -1.88
CA VAL A 236 -1.93 -2.57 -2.77
C VAL A 236 -2.74 -1.48 -3.49
N ALA A 237 -2.79 -0.28 -2.92
CA ALA A 237 -3.31 0.93 -3.53
C ALA A 237 -2.16 1.85 -3.94
N PHE A 238 -2.45 2.88 -4.75
CA PHE A 238 -1.42 3.77 -5.28
C PHE A 238 -0.51 4.30 -4.15
N PRO A 239 0.81 4.39 -4.40
CA PRO A 239 1.76 4.84 -3.41
C PRO A 239 1.68 6.35 -3.22
N PRO A 240 1.97 6.87 -2.02
CA PRO A 240 1.94 8.31 -1.78
C PRO A 240 3.16 9.06 -2.36
N ASN A 241 4.14 8.37 -2.93
CA ASN A 241 5.45 8.92 -3.31
C ASN A 241 5.48 9.72 -4.61
N ASP A 242 4.58 9.44 -5.55
CA ASP A 242 4.61 9.99 -6.91
C ASP A 242 3.31 10.74 -7.28
N ASN A 243 2.37 10.83 -6.34
CA ASN A 243 1.01 11.30 -6.60
C ASN A 243 0.43 12.12 -5.44
N CYS A 244 1.22 13.02 -4.84
CA CYS A 244 0.80 13.86 -3.70
C CYS A 244 -0.56 14.54 -3.94
N VAL A 245 -0.81 15.03 -5.16
CA VAL A 245 -2.04 15.71 -5.55
C VAL A 245 -3.30 14.85 -5.46
N ARG A 246 -3.18 13.52 -5.42
CA ARG A 246 -4.34 12.63 -5.24
C ARG A 246 -4.93 12.74 -3.84
N CYS A 247 -4.09 13.01 -2.83
CA CYS A 247 -4.51 13.23 -1.45
C CYS A 247 -4.57 14.72 -1.12
N HIS A 248 -3.67 15.53 -1.69
CA HIS A 248 -3.54 16.97 -1.47
C HIS A 248 -3.95 17.75 -2.72
N PRO A 249 -5.26 17.81 -3.06
CA PRO A 249 -5.71 18.29 -4.37
C PRO A 249 -5.41 19.76 -4.67
N LYS A 250 -5.13 20.59 -3.65
CA LYS A 250 -4.74 21.99 -3.85
C LYS A 250 -3.22 22.19 -3.97
N MET A 251 -2.42 21.13 -3.92
CA MET A 251 -0.99 21.22 -4.26
C MET A 251 -0.80 21.47 -5.75
N LYS A 252 0.10 22.38 -6.10
CA LYS A 252 0.60 22.50 -7.48
C LYS A 252 1.43 21.25 -7.80
N ASN A 253 1.15 20.60 -8.92
CA ASN A 253 1.84 19.38 -9.33
C ASN A 253 3.35 19.69 -9.59
N PRO A 254 4.30 19.17 -8.79
CA PRO A 254 5.71 19.50 -8.97
C PRO A 254 6.26 19.05 -10.33
N GLY A 255 5.63 18.05 -10.97
CA GLY A 255 6.04 17.54 -12.29
C GLY A 255 5.80 18.49 -13.47
N LYS A 256 5.05 19.59 -13.32
CA LYS A 256 4.78 20.55 -14.40
C LYS A 256 5.62 21.83 -14.36
N GLU A 257 6.41 22.05 -13.31
CA GLU A 257 7.32 23.19 -13.26
C GLU A 257 8.69 22.88 -13.88
N LEU A 258 9.15 21.62 -13.83
CA LEU A 258 10.40 21.21 -14.48
C LEU A 258 10.32 21.21 -16.01
N GLU A 259 9.13 21.00 -16.60
CA GLU A 259 8.93 21.04 -18.05
C GLU A 259 8.82 22.48 -18.61
N LYS A 260 8.73 23.49 -17.73
CA LYS A 260 8.75 24.92 -18.11
C LYS A 260 10.11 25.60 -17.87
N ALA A 261 11.10 24.83 -17.40
CA ALA A 261 12.44 25.31 -17.10
C ALA A 261 13.50 24.80 -18.10
N HIS A 262 13.09 24.13 -19.18
CA HIS A 262 13.95 23.67 -20.28
C HIS A 262 13.42 24.15 -21.63
#